data_AF-A0A8T3NC78-F1
#
_entry.id   AF-A0A8T3NC78-F1
#
_cell.length_a   1.000
_cell.length_b   1.000
_cell.length_c   1.000
_cell.angle_alpha   90.00
_cell.angle_beta   90.00
_cell.angle_gamma   90.00
#
_symmetry.space_group_name_H-M   'P 1'
#
loop_
_entity.id
_entity.type
_entity.pdbx_description
1 polymer ?
#
loop_
_entity_poly.entity_id
_entity_poly.type
_entity_poly.pdbx_seq_one_letter_code
_entity_poly.pdbx_strand_id
1 'polypeptide(L)'
;MAFTGRSVGEAARALIDRTDHLLARTVTRARLVFLIVPSSERGHAVVPIAFRQAGEATTAPLQTRFGRMDLFLGQVCESRASANGIHTFDVVSYKYTLTAAGEYEARLRWEYVRQPADPNARWCRHHLQGAMPLRFANSRPVLLNDFHLPTGWVPIEEVLRFCIVDLGVRPLSPGWHETLMENRRLTSAAER
;
A
#
# COMPACT_ATOMS: atom_id res chain seq x y z
N MET A 1 0.53 13.73 6.04
CA MET A 1 -0.17 14.80 5.27
C MET A 1 -1.57 14.32 5.02
N ALA A 2 -2.57 14.97 5.64
CA ALA A 2 -3.95 14.76 5.24
C ALA A 2 -4.08 15.24 3.79
N PHE A 3 -4.45 14.35 2.88
CA PHE A 3 -4.79 14.77 1.53
C PHE A 3 -6.14 15.47 1.58
N THR A 4 -6.17 16.73 1.15
CA THR A 4 -7.35 17.58 1.23
C THR A 4 -7.81 18.06 -0.13
N GLY A 5 -9.12 18.30 -0.26
CA GLY A 5 -9.71 18.86 -1.48
C GLY A 5 -11.08 19.47 -1.22
N ARG A 6 -11.58 20.28 -2.15
CA ARG A 6 -12.95 20.83 -2.09
C ARG A 6 -13.99 19.79 -2.47
N SER A 7 -13.55 18.66 -2.99
CA SER A 7 -14.36 17.46 -3.20
C SER A 7 -13.55 16.21 -2.87
N VAL A 8 -14.25 15.08 -2.67
CA VAL A 8 -13.64 13.75 -2.53
C VAL A 8 -12.71 13.45 -3.71
N GLY A 9 -13.14 13.80 -4.93
CA GLY A 9 -12.36 13.54 -6.14
C GLY A 9 -11.06 14.33 -6.23
N GLU A 10 -11.06 15.59 -5.79
CA GLU A 10 -9.83 16.41 -5.73
C GLU A 10 -8.83 15.85 -4.71
N ALA A 11 -9.30 15.51 -3.51
CA ALA A 11 -8.45 14.93 -2.47
C ALA A 11 -7.85 13.58 -2.92
N ALA A 12 -8.66 12.72 -3.55
CA ALA A 12 -8.21 11.44 -4.09
C ALA A 12 -7.16 11.60 -5.20
N ARG A 13 -7.37 12.55 -6.12
CA ARG A 13 -6.40 12.86 -7.18
C ARG A 13 -5.08 13.35 -6.61
N ALA A 14 -5.11 14.25 -5.63
CA ALA A 14 -3.87 14.73 -4.99
C ALA A 14 -3.04 13.58 -4.37
N LEU A 15 -3.70 12.59 -3.76
CA LEU A 15 -3.06 11.38 -3.24
C LEU A 15 -2.49 10.51 -4.37
N ILE A 16 -3.28 10.26 -5.41
CA ILE A 16 -2.86 9.41 -6.53
C ILE A 16 -1.74 10.05 -7.33
N ASP A 17 -1.84 11.31 -7.72
CA ASP A 17 -0.81 11.99 -8.52
C ASP A 17 0.54 11.96 -7.82
N ARG A 18 0.54 12.16 -6.50
CA ARG A 18 1.75 12.06 -5.68
C ARG A 18 2.30 10.63 -5.62
N THR A 19 1.44 9.65 -5.42
CA THR A 19 1.85 8.23 -5.34
C THR A 19 2.31 7.70 -6.70
N ASP A 20 1.64 8.06 -7.78
CA ASP A 20 2.03 7.76 -9.15
C ASP A 20 3.36 8.41 -9.51
N HIS A 21 3.61 9.65 -9.09
CA HIS A 21 4.91 10.30 -9.27
C HIS A 21 6.02 9.50 -8.58
N LEU A 22 5.79 9.06 -7.35
CA LEU A 22 6.70 8.20 -6.61
C LEU A 22 6.97 6.88 -7.34
N LEU A 23 5.91 6.19 -7.78
CA LEU A 23 6.00 4.90 -8.49
C LEU A 23 6.76 5.02 -9.81
N ALA A 24 6.40 6.02 -10.64
CA ALA A 24 6.97 6.24 -11.97
C ALA A 24 8.46 6.60 -11.96
N ARG A 25 8.98 7.09 -10.83
CA ARG A 25 10.41 7.37 -10.62
C ARG A 25 11.16 6.26 -9.91
N THR A 26 10.45 5.27 -9.37
CA THR A 26 11.03 4.17 -8.58
C THR A 26 10.92 2.86 -9.34
N VAL A 27 9.79 2.16 -9.29
CA VAL A 27 9.73 0.75 -9.71
C VAL A 27 8.75 0.46 -10.86
N THR A 28 7.75 1.31 -11.12
CA THR A 28 6.71 0.99 -12.11
C THR A 28 6.01 2.22 -12.68
N ARG A 29 5.53 2.11 -13.92
CA ARG A 29 4.64 3.11 -14.56
C ARG A 29 3.16 2.72 -14.50
N ALA A 30 2.83 1.61 -13.85
CA ALA A 30 1.44 1.24 -13.60
C ALA A 30 0.74 2.35 -12.81
N ARG A 31 -0.49 2.67 -13.21
CA ARG A 31 -1.25 3.80 -12.69
C ARG A 31 -2.20 3.35 -11.59
N LEU A 32 -2.24 4.12 -10.51
CA LEU A 32 -3.27 3.96 -9.50
C LEU A 32 -4.56 4.60 -9.99
N VAL A 33 -5.68 3.95 -9.67
CA VAL A 33 -7.02 4.44 -9.94
C VAL A 33 -7.81 4.38 -8.65
N PHE A 34 -8.62 5.42 -8.41
CA PHE A 34 -9.57 5.45 -7.31
C PHE A 34 -10.99 5.21 -7.81
N LEU A 35 -11.81 4.63 -6.93
CA LEU A 35 -13.26 4.63 -7.05
C LEU A 35 -13.83 5.44 -5.88
N ILE A 36 -14.93 6.15 -6.10
CA ILE A 36 -15.68 6.80 -5.01
C ILE A 36 -16.88 5.93 -4.71
N VAL A 37 -16.95 5.40 -3.50
CA VAL A 37 -18.11 4.67 -2.98
C VAL A 37 -18.80 5.57 -1.95
N PRO A 38 -19.96 6.16 -2.29
CA PRO A 38 -20.70 6.99 -1.35
C PRO A 38 -21.08 6.19 -0.10
N SER A 39 -20.98 6.82 1.07
CA SER A 39 -21.55 6.28 2.31
C SER A 39 -23.00 6.74 2.47
N SER A 40 -23.78 6.04 3.30
CA SER A 40 -25.09 6.52 3.76
C SER A 40 -25.00 7.79 4.60
N GLU A 41 -23.83 8.04 5.20
CA GLU A 41 -23.55 9.26 5.97
C GLU A 41 -23.18 10.42 5.04
N ARG A 42 -23.86 11.56 5.21
CA ARG A 42 -23.65 12.75 4.38
C ARG A 42 -22.23 13.31 4.57
N GLY A 43 -21.54 13.56 3.46
CA GLY A 43 -20.16 14.08 3.50
C GLY A 43 -19.10 13.02 3.80
N HIS A 44 -19.51 11.74 3.86
CA HIS A 44 -18.63 10.60 4.05
C HIS A 44 -18.55 9.74 2.78
N ALA A 45 -17.36 9.29 2.42
CA ALA A 45 -17.16 8.38 1.29
C ALA A 45 -15.99 7.43 1.55
N VAL A 46 -16.10 6.22 1.02
CA VAL A 46 -15.01 5.24 0.99
C VAL A 46 -14.34 5.31 -0.38
N VAL A 47 -13.01 5.35 -0.39
CA VAL A 47 -12.21 5.54 -1.60
C VAL A 47 -11.18 4.41 -1.72
N PRO A 48 -11.52 3.31 -2.41
CA PRO A 48 -10.55 2.28 -2.76
C PRO A 48 -9.60 2.79 -3.85
N ILE A 49 -8.30 2.58 -3.65
CA ILE A 49 -7.21 2.95 -4.54
C ILE A 49 -6.38 1.70 -4.83
N ALA A 50 -6.19 1.37 -6.09
CA ALA A 50 -5.32 0.27 -6.49
C ALA A 50 -4.81 0.44 -7.92
N PHE A 51 -3.84 -0.38 -8.33
CA PHE A 51 -3.53 -0.52 -9.75
C PHE A 51 -4.75 -1.05 -10.50
N ARG A 52 -5.10 -0.40 -11.62
CA ARG A 52 -6.18 -0.89 -12.49
C ARG A 52 -5.78 -0.84 -13.96
N GLN A 53 -6.27 -1.82 -14.71
CA GLN A 53 -6.18 -1.86 -16.17
C GLN A 53 -7.52 -2.34 -16.73
N ALA A 54 -8.08 -1.59 -17.69
CA ALA A 54 -9.41 -1.86 -18.26
C ALA A 54 -10.53 -1.99 -17.19
N GLY A 55 -10.44 -1.23 -16.10
CA GLY A 55 -11.40 -1.25 -15.00
C GLY A 55 -11.13 -2.30 -13.93
N GLU A 56 -10.33 -3.32 -14.21
CA GLU A 56 -10.03 -4.41 -13.28
C GLU A 56 -8.81 -4.13 -12.41
N ALA A 57 -8.83 -4.63 -11.18
CA ALA A 57 -7.67 -4.57 -10.30
C ALA A 57 -6.52 -5.41 -10.86
N THR A 58 -5.31 -4.87 -10.85
CA THR A 58 -4.13 -5.52 -11.45
C THR A 58 -2.89 -5.36 -10.57
N THR A 59 -1.76 -5.83 -11.08
CA THR A 59 -0.44 -5.74 -10.45
C THR A 59 0.56 -5.07 -11.40
N ALA A 60 1.65 -4.58 -10.83
CA ALA A 60 2.80 -4.07 -11.56
C ALA A 60 3.88 -5.15 -11.66
N PRO A 61 4.27 -5.61 -12.86
CA PRO A 61 5.35 -6.58 -12.98
C PRO A 61 6.70 -5.93 -12.65
N LEU A 62 7.49 -6.60 -11.83
CA LEU A 62 8.83 -6.22 -11.40
C LEU A 62 9.83 -7.31 -11.79
N GLN A 63 10.93 -6.89 -12.42
CA GLN A 63 12.08 -7.77 -12.63
C GLN A 63 13.00 -7.71 -11.42
N THR A 64 13.07 -8.79 -10.65
CA THR A 64 13.96 -8.92 -9.48
C THR A 64 15.16 -9.80 -9.81
N ARG A 65 16.15 -9.85 -8.91
CA ARG A 65 17.27 -10.80 -8.99
C ARG A 65 16.85 -12.26 -8.78
N PHE A 66 15.64 -12.50 -8.28
CA PHE A 66 15.06 -13.82 -8.03
C PHE A 66 14.04 -14.25 -9.09
N GLY A 67 13.91 -13.48 -10.18
CA GLY A 67 12.93 -13.68 -11.23
C GLY A 67 11.84 -12.62 -11.23
N ARG A 68 10.82 -12.82 -12.07
CA ARG A 68 9.69 -11.90 -12.16
C ARG A 68 8.80 -12.04 -10.93
N MET A 69 8.42 -10.89 -10.35
CA MET A 69 7.40 -10.79 -9.32
C MET A 69 6.38 -9.74 -9.72
N ASP A 70 5.16 -9.85 -9.20
CA ASP A 70 4.09 -8.90 -9.44
C ASP A 70 3.78 -8.16 -8.12
N LEU A 71 3.88 -6.82 -8.18
CA LEU A 71 3.59 -5.92 -7.07
C LEU A 71 2.12 -5.51 -7.11
N PHE A 72 1.40 -5.78 -6.03
CA PHE A 72 0.09 -5.18 -5.79
C PHE A 72 0.22 -4.02 -4.81
N LEU A 73 -0.47 -2.92 -5.10
CA LEU A 73 -0.69 -1.82 -4.17
C LEU A 73 -2.19 -1.57 -4.08
N GLY A 74 -2.74 -1.73 -2.89
CA GLY A 74 -4.12 -1.37 -2.56
C GLY A 74 -4.18 -0.55 -1.28
N GLN A 75 -5.00 0.49 -1.28
CA GLN A 75 -5.36 1.27 -0.09
C GLN A 75 -6.85 1.56 -0.10
N VAL A 76 -7.45 1.62 1.08
CA VAL A 76 -8.80 2.13 1.26
C VAL A 76 -8.73 3.33 2.18
N CYS A 77 -9.22 4.46 1.70
CA CYS A 77 -9.32 5.69 2.48
C CYS A 77 -10.78 6.00 2.80
N GLU A 78 -11.01 6.63 3.95
CA GLU A 78 -12.26 7.31 4.26
C GLU A 78 -12.07 8.81 4.03
N SER A 79 -13.03 9.42 3.35
CA SER A 79 -13.13 10.87 3.19
C SER A 79 -14.18 11.41 4.15
N ARG A 80 -13.82 12.44 4.92
CA ARG A 80 -14.74 13.16 5.80
C ARG A 80 -14.74 14.65 5.46
N ALA A 81 -15.92 15.20 5.20
CA ALA A 81 -16.09 16.63 5.04
C ALA A 81 -16.04 17.33 6.41
N SER A 82 -15.19 18.35 6.53
CA SER A 82 -15.20 19.26 7.67
C SER A 82 -16.27 20.35 7.51
N ALA A 83 -16.50 21.13 8.56
CA ALA A 83 -17.56 22.16 8.59
C ALA A 83 -17.43 23.22 7.48
N ASN A 84 -16.23 23.46 6.96
CA ASN A 84 -15.97 24.38 5.85
C ASN A 84 -16.05 23.71 4.47
N GLY A 85 -16.49 22.45 4.40
CA GLY A 85 -16.63 21.67 3.16
C GLY A 85 -15.32 21.06 2.63
N ILE A 86 -14.19 21.20 3.35
CA ILE A 86 -12.93 20.56 2.96
C ILE A 86 -12.98 19.10 3.35
N HIS A 87 -12.71 18.22 2.39
CA HIS A 87 -12.58 16.79 2.62
C HIS A 87 -11.17 16.44 3.09
N THR A 88 -11.05 15.64 4.16
CA THR A 88 -9.80 15.02 4.62
C THR A 88 -9.85 13.52 4.42
N PHE A 89 -8.71 12.92 4.02
CA PHE A 89 -8.59 11.47 3.83
C PHE A 89 -7.81 10.81 4.96
N ASP A 90 -8.40 9.77 5.55
CA ASP A 90 -7.74 8.90 6.50
C ASP A 90 -7.65 7.47 5.94
N VAL A 91 -6.48 6.86 5.99
CA VAL A 91 -6.30 5.47 5.53
C VAL A 91 -6.96 4.50 6.52
N VAL A 92 -7.89 3.68 6.02
CA VAL A 92 -8.60 2.65 6.79
C VAL A 92 -7.93 1.30 6.67
N SER A 93 -7.40 1.00 5.49
CA SER A 93 -6.61 -0.20 5.27
C SER A 93 -5.59 0.01 4.14
N TYR A 94 -4.53 -0.79 4.18
CA TYR A 94 -3.65 -0.96 3.02
C TYR A 94 -3.26 -2.42 2.88
N LYS A 95 -2.91 -2.78 1.65
CA LYS A 95 -2.38 -4.09 1.29
C LYS A 95 -1.33 -3.92 0.21
N TYR A 96 -0.11 -4.30 0.53
CA TYR A 96 1.00 -4.33 -0.42
C TYR A 96 1.48 -5.77 -0.53
N THR A 97 1.52 -6.32 -1.74
CA THR A 97 1.95 -7.72 -1.93
C THR A 97 3.01 -7.85 -2.99
N LEU A 98 3.87 -8.84 -2.81
CA LEU A 98 4.79 -9.33 -3.81
C LEU A 98 4.47 -10.81 -4.06
N THR A 99 4.09 -11.13 -5.29
CA THR A 99 3.74 -12.48 -5.72
C THR A 99 4.74 -12.93 -6.77
N ALA A 100 5.33 -14.11 -6.64
CA ALA A 100 6.24 -14.60 -7.68
C ALA A 100 5.45 -14.99 -8.94
N ALA A 101 6.05 -14.83 -10.11
CA ALA A 101 5.38 -15.17 -11.36
C ALA A 101 4.93 -16.64 -11.39
N GLY A 102 3.66 -16.87 -11.72
CA GLY A 102 3.05 -18.20 -11.73
C GLY A 102 2.52 -18.68 -10.38
N GLU A 103 2.71 -17.91 -9.31
CA GLU A 103 2.14 -18.23 -8.00
C GLU A 103 0.84 -17.47 -7.77
N TYR A 104 -0.09 -18.10 -7.06
CA TYR A 104 -1.33 -17.47 -6.61
C TYR A 104 -1.14 -16.73 -5.27
N GLU A 105 -0.23 -17.23 -4.44
CA GLU A 105 -0.06 -16.75 -3.07
C GLU A 105 1.09 -15.74 -2.96
N ALA A 106 0.84 -14.64 -2.23
CA ALA A 106 1.86 -13.63 -1.98
C ALA A 106 3.01 -14.19 -1.13
N ARG A 107 4.24 -13.96 -1.59
CA ARG A 107 5.47 -14.28 -0.84
C ARG A 107 5.64 -13.35 0.36
N LEU A 108 5.31 -12.08 0.16
CA LEU A 108 5.28 -11.06 1.21
C LEU A 108 4.02 -10.23 1.07
N ARG A 109 3.41 -9.91 2.20
CA ARG A 109 2.17 -9.16 2.30
C ARG A 109 2.21 -8.26 3.52
N TRP A 110 2.32 -6.95 3.28
CA TRP A 110 2.16 -5.95 4.32
C TRP A 110 0.70 -5.50 4.32
N GLU A 111 0.03 -5.69 5.45
CA GLU A 111 -1.37 -5.34 5.61
C GLU A 111 -1.56 -4.43 6.83
N TYR A 112 -2.48 -3.49 6.65
CA TYR A 112 -3.06 -2.72 7.74
C TYR A 112 -4.57 -2.79 7.65
N VAL A 113 -5.21 -3.04 8.78
CA VAL A 113 -6.66 -2.96 8.93
C VAL A 113 -6.98 -2.18 10.19
N ARG A 114 -7.59 -1.00 10.05
CA ARG A 114 -7.98 -0.15 11.19
C ARG A 114 -8.94 -0.87 12.13
N GLN A 115 -9.96 -1.51 11.56
CA GLN A 115 -10.96 -2.30 12.27
C GLN A 115 -11.17 -3.62 11.52
N PRO A 116 -10.76 -4.76 12.10
CA PRO A 116 -11.01 -6.08 11.53
C PRO A 116 -12.52 -6.32 11.35
N ALA A 117 -12.90 -7.01 10.28
CA ALA A 117 -14.30 -7.39 10.05
C ALA A 117 -14.79 -8.43 11.08
N ASP A 118 -13.91 -9.32 11.52
CA ASP A 118 -14.20 -10.25 12.61
C ASP A 118 -13.92 -9.57 13.97
N PRO A 119 -14.95 -9.35 14.82
CA PRO A 119 -14.76 -8.75 16.14
C PRO A 119 -13.91 -9.61 17.08
N ASN A 120 -13.74 -10.91 16.78
CA ASN A 120 -12.88 -11.82 17.55
C ASN A 120 -11.45 -11.91 17.01
N ALA A 121 -11.10 -11.13 15.98
CA ALA A 121 -9.75 -11.11 15.42
C ALA A 121 -8.72 -10.76 16.51
N ARG A 122 -7.80 -11.70 16.79
CA ARG A 122 -6.73 -11.53 17.79
C ARG A 122 -5.39 -11.11 17.20
N TRP A 123 -5.34 -10.83 15.90
CA TRP A 123 -4.12 -10.44 15.21
C TRP A 123 -3.91 -8.92 15.25
N CYS A 124 -2.66 -8.50 15.14
CA CYS A 124 -2.28 -7.09 15.21
C CYS A 124 -2.71 -6.33 13.94
N ARG A 125 -3.16 -5.07 14.11
CA ARG A 125 -3.69 -4.25 13.00
C ARG A 125 -2.71 -4.08 11.83
N HIS A 126 -1.42 -4.00 12.13
CA HIS A 126 -0.35 -3.89 11.16
C HIS A 126 0.48 -5.17 11.20
N HIS A 127 0.51 -5.90 10.10
CA HIS A 127 1.26 -7.15 10.07
C HIS A 127 1.93 -7.43 8.74
N LEU A 128 2.97 -8.25 8.82
CA LEU A 128 3.58 -8.93 7.70
C LEU A 128 3.11 -10.39 7.67
N GLN A 129 2.73 -10.84 6.48
CA GLN A 129 2.38 -12.23 6.18
C GLN A 129 3.06 -12.69 4.89
N GLY A 130 3.01 -14.00 4.65
CA GLY A 130 3.50 -14.60 3.42
C GLY A 130 3.62 -16.12 3.49
N ALA A 131 3.61 -16.76 2.33
CA ALA A 131 3.87 -18.20 2.18
C ALA A 131 5.36 -18.57 2.37
N MET A 132 6.04 -17.90 3.31
CA MET A 132 7.44 -18.11 3.60
C MET A 132 7.58 -19.06 4.80
N PRO A 133 8.26 -20.21 4.66
CA PRO A 133 8.51 -21.09 5.78
C PRO A 133 9.55 -20.47 6.72
N LEU A 134 9.16 -20.27 7.97
CA LEU A 134 10.03 -19.90 9.07
C LEU A 134 10.56 -21.19 9.72
N ARG A 135 11.88 -21.27 9.89
CA ARG A 135 12.54 -22.39 10.55
C ARG A 135 13.08 -21.93 11.90
N PHE A 136 12.55 -22.48 12.98
CA PHE A 136 13.12 -22.34 14.31
C PHE A 136 13.92 -23.60 14.65
N ALA A 137 14.94 -23.47 15.50
CA ALA A 137 15.76 -24.61 15.90
C ALA A 137 14.87 -25.71 16.52
N ASN A 138 14.97 -26.93 15.98
CA ASN A 138 14.22 -28.12 16.41
C ASN A 138 12.68 -28.06 16.25
N SER A 139 12.14 -27.13 15.44
CA SER A 139 10.71 -27.12 15.11
C SER A 139 10.43 -27.59 13.69
N ARG A 140 9.21 -28.07 13.42
CA ARG A 140 8.73 -28.14 12.05
C ARG A 140 8.71 -26.73 11.43
N PRO A 141 8.93 -26.59 10.11
CA PRO A 141 8.71 -25.32 9.45
C PRO A 141 7.28 -24.87 9.68
N VAL A 142 7.12 -23.60 10.02
CA VAL A 142 5.81 -22.96 10.17
C VAL A 142 5.72 -21.83 9.15
N LEU A 143 4.52 -21.54 8.63
CA LEU A 143 4.40 -20.50 7.62
C LEU A 143 4.29 -19.15 8.29
N LEU A 144 4.89 -18.13 7.68
CA LEU A 144 4.74 -16.76 8.16
C LEU A 144 3.26 -16.33 8.19
N ASN A 145 2.39 -16.86 7.33
CA ASN A 145 0.94 -16.65 7.43
C ASN A 145 0.34 -17.03 8.79
N ASP A 146 0.94 -17.98 9.50
CA ASP A 146 0.50 -18.42 10.83
C ASP A 146 0.86 -17.39 11.92
N PHE A 147 1.85 -16.54 11.66
CA PHE A 147 2.36 -15.52 12.57
C PHE A 147 2.06 -14.16 11.97
N HIS A 148 0.95 -13.53 12.37
CA HIS A 148 0.67 -12.14 12.01
C HIS A 148 1.73 -11.23 12.67
N LEU A 149 2.92 -11.14 12.05
CA LEU A 149 4.08 -10.50 12.65
C LEU A 149 3.86 -8.99 12.69
N PRO A 150 3.88 -8.35 13.87
CA PRO A 150 3.60 -6.93 13.98
C PRO A 150 4.68 -6.09 13.29
N THR A 151 4.26 -5.12 12.48
CA THR A 151 5.17 -4.26 11.70
C THR A 151 5.11 -2.78 12.05
N GLY A 152 4.04 -2.32 12.70
CA GLY A 152 3.72 -0.89 12.76
C GLY A 152 3.33 -0.33 11.39
N TRP A 153 3.25 0.99 11.26
CA TRP A 153 2.93 1.62 9.97
C TRP A 153 4.06 1.38 8.96
N VAL A 154 3.74 0.73 7.84
CA VAL A 154 4.69 0.51 6.74
C VAL A 154 4.31 1.45 5.60
N PRO A 155 5.03 2.56 5.41
CA PRO A 155 4.75 3.47 4.30
C PRO A 155 5.21 2.83 2.99
N ILE A 156 4.56 3.20 1.88
CA ILE A 156 4.85 2.62 0.57
C ILE A 156 6.32 2.82 0.16
N GLU A 157 6.95 3.90 0.60
CA GLU A 157 8.36 4.19 0.38
C GLU A 157 9.28 3.08 0.88
N GLU A 158 8.97 2.44 2.01
CA GLU A 158 9.77 1.33 2.53
C GLU A 158 9.61 0.07 1.67
N VAL A 159 8.40 -0.18 1.16
CA VAL A 159 8.15 -1.30 0.23
C VAL A 159 8.90 -1.09 -1.08
N LEU A 160 8.88 0.12 -1.62
CA LEU A 160 9.60 0.47 -2.85
C LEU A 160 11.11 0.41 -2.66
N ARG A 161 11.62 0.89 -1.52
CA ARG A 161 13.03 0.75 -1.14
C ARG A 161 13.43 -0.72 -1.06
N PHE A 162 12.63 -1.56 -0.39
CA PHE A 162 12.87 -3.00 -0.31
C PHE A 162 12.92 -3.66 -1.69
N CYS A 163 12.00 -3.30 -2.59
CA CYS A 163 12.03 -3.79 -3.97
C CYS A 163 13.37 -3.46 -4.68
N ILE A 164 13.86 -2.23 -4.52
CA ILE A 164 15.08 -1.78 -5.18
C ILE A 164 16.33 -2.39 -4.53
N VAL A 165 16.46 -2.27 -3.22
CA VAL A 165 17.68 -2.60 -2.47
C VAL A 165 17.81 -4.10 -2.24
N ASP A 166 16.74 -4.76 -1.79
CA ASP A 166 16.78 -6.14 -1.32
C ASP A 166 16.41 -7.15 -2.41
N LEU A 167 15.46 -6.77 -3.29
CA LEU A 167 15.06 -7.61 -4.43
C LEU A 167 15.84 -7.28 -5.71
N GLY A 168 16.62 -6.20 -5.72
CA GLY A 168 17.44 -5.81 -6.87
C GLY A 168 16.63 -5.32 -8.07
N VAL A 169 15.43 -4.77 -7.85
CA VAL A 169 14.65 -4.13 -8.91
C VAL A 169 15.41 -2.89 -9.38
N ARG A 170 15.68 -2.81 -10.69
CA ARG A 170 16.34 -1.64 -11.26
C ARG A 170 15.39 -0.44 -11.21
N PRO A 171 15.77 0.68 -10.57
CA PRO A 171 14.90 1.84 -10.50
C PRO A 171 14.75 2.52 -11.86
N LEU A 172 13.61 3.18 -12.07
CA LEU A 172 13.29 3.93 -13.29
C LEU A 172 14.04 5.26 -13.39
N SER A 173 14.58 5.76 -12.28
CA SER A 173 15.34 7.01 -12.21
C SER A 173 16.56 6.85 -11.30
N PRO A 174 17.71 7.49 -11.62
CA PRO A 174 18.88 7.46 -10.74
C PRO A 174 18.65 8.15 -9.38
N GLY A 175 17.81 9.20 -9.33
CA GLY A 175 17.46 9.93 -8.10
C GLY A 175 16.29 9.34 -7.31
N TRP A 176 16.13 8.01 -7.35
CA TRP A 176 15.01 7.33 -6.71
C TRP A 176 15.06 7.47 -5.19
N HIS A 177 16.25 7.44 -4.59
CA HIS A 177 16.39 7.47 -3.14
C HIS A 177 15.95 8.83 -2.57
N GLU A 178 16.38 9.92 -3.19
CA GLU A 178 15.97 11.28 -2.84
C GLU A 178 14.46 11.44 -2.98
N THR A 179 13.87 10.89 -4.05
CA THR A 179 12.42 10.90 -4.28
C THR A 179 11.67 10.19 -3.15
N LEU A 180 12.14 9.02 -2.70
CA LEU A 180 11.55 8.32 -1.57
C LEU A 180 11.66 9.14 -0.27
N MET A 181 12.84 9.71 0.01
CA MET A 181 13.10 10.46 1.23
C MET A 181 12.28 11.76 1.30
N GLU A 182 12.16 12.48 0.19
CA GLU A 182 11.33 13.67 0.07
C GLU A 182 9.85 13.34 0.33
N ASN A 183 9.35 12.28 -0.30
CA ASN A 183 7.97 11.84 -0.08
C ASN A 183 7.72 11.49 1.39
N ARG A 184 8.65 10.76 2.02
CA ARG A 184 8.54 10.37 3.42
C ARG A 184 8.48 11.58 4.35
N ARG A 185 9.34 12.59 4.14
CA ARG A 185 9.35 13.82 4.94
C ARG A 185 8.01 14.56 4.86
N LEU A 186 7.47 14.71 3.66
CA LEU A 186 6.17 15.35 3.43
C LEU A 186 5.01 14.58 4.09
N THR A 187 5.13 13.26 4.22
CA THR A 187 4.11 12.43 4.88
C THR A 187 4.20 12.55 6.41
N SER A 188 5.38 12.32 6.99
CA SER A 188 5.61 12.32 8.44
C SER A 188 5.46 13.69 9.11
N ALA A 189 5.68 14.78 8.38
CA ALA A 189 5.47 16.15 8.89
C ALA A 189 3.99 16.45 9.20
N ALA A 190 3.06 15.61 8.76
CA ALA A 190 1.64 15.80 8.99
C ALA A 190 0.96 14.56 9.56
N GLU A 191 1.73 13.73 10.27
CA GLU A 191 1.28 12.76 11.28
C GLU A 191 1.61 13.23 12.71
N ARG A 192 2.28 14.39 12.84
CA ARG A 192 2.51 15.13 14.09
C ARG A 192 1.52 16.27 14.19
#